data_AF-A0A9X2BWT0-F1
#
_entry.id   AF-A0A9X2BWT0-F1
#
_cell.length_a   1.000
_cell.length_b   1.000
_cell.length_c   1.000
_cell.angle_alpha   90.00
_cell.angle_beta   90.00
_cell.angle_gamma   90.00
#
_symmetry.space_group_name_H-M   'P 1'
#
loop_
_entity.id
_entity.type
_entity.pdbx_description
1 polymer ?
#
loop_
_entity_poly.entity_id
_entity_poly.type
_entity_poly.pdbx_seq_one_letter_code
_entity_poly.pdbx_strand_id
1 'polypeptide(L)'
;MAHLRIAPGTPAYGASFGPPGPGGTDLLVVPRGGSASLLLVAGAELTPKMGDEGIAGLSEGKVSAQERNSAELTGWERSQDLRKLVVTGRTLGRTTLNAYLNGSTPWVREMAIEVVGDPEARRAGEKAFMTDSIKREVAALSFRKALVRVAEDQMNSKIGRTANGGDGRYGLKAGMQWCGAFVHWCYQAVGSVKGGNPLGGNVNTLASPEKAIGWTLHNPTLAEVLRYAGPDPYGWSWDAVPKADAKALVQKDYVDIDGAHPVRMGDVCLIRSNDPPKPKPGEQPKPKSAGMMYWKHVCMVVDPPGEDGKFTTIDGNQTGAYRPDGSTATECIGKNTKDASERLMDGKSHKCVFVHMKTIGDP
;
A
#
# COMPACT_ATOMS: atom_id res chain seq x y z
N MET A 1 -1.84 29.47 -5.43
CA MET A 1 -0.79 29.80 -4.45
C MET A 1 0.46 29.01 -4.82
N ALA A 2 1.64 29.59 -4.60
CA ALA A 2 2.90 28.88 -4.84
C ALA A 2 2.99 27.63 -3.96
N HIS A 3 3.57 26.55 -4.49
CA HIS A 3 3.72 25.30 -3.75
C HIS A 3 4.82 24.41 -4.35
N LEU A 4 5.24 23.42 -3.56
CA LEU A 4 6.17 22.38 -3.98
C LEU A 4 5.39 21.16 -4.50
N ARG A 5 5.91 20.53 -5.53
CA ARG A 5 5.37 19.32 -6.14
C ARG A 5 6.49 18.38 -6.54
N ILE A 6 6.28 17.07 -6.56
CA ILE A 6 7.24 16.15 -7.19
C ILE A 6 7.31 16.45 -8.68
N ALA A 7 8.51 16.54 -9.25
CA ALA A 7 8.64 16.69 -10.69
C ALA A 7 8.21 15.39 -11.39
N PRO A 8 7.37 15.45 -12.45
CA PRO A 8 6.91 14.27 -13.18
C PRO A 8 8.07 13.37 -13.64
N GLY A 9 7.89 12.06 -13.52
CA GLY A 9 8.93 11.08 -13.87
C GLY A 9 10.14 11.07 -12.93
N THR A 10 10.15 11.91 -11.89
CA THR A 10 11.15 11.77 -10.82
C THR A 10 10.88 10.47 -10.09
N PRO A 11 11.93 9.69 -9.81
CA PRO A 11 11.90 8.68 -8.77
C PRO A 11 11.83 9.37 -7.39
N ALA A 12 10.80 10.17 -7.13
CA ALA A 12 10.64 10.83 -5.85
C ALA A 12 9.94 9.86 -4.93
N TYR A 13 10.77 9.19 -4.16
CA TYR A 13 10.35 8.14 -3.27
C TYR A 13 9.78 8.74 -1.97
N GLY A 14 8.80 8.06 -1.40
CA GLY A 14 8.18 8.39 -0.12
C GLY A 14 7.44 9.72 -0.04
N ALA A 15 7.16 10.39 -1.17
CA ALA A 15 6.44 11.66 -1.10
C ALA A 15 4.93 11.51 -1.04
N SER A 16 4.40 11.69 0.17
CA SER A 16 2.97 11.86 0.42
C SER A 16 2.65 13.35 0.43
N PHE A 17 2.05 13.85 -0.66
CA PHE A 17 1.37 15.14 -0.62
C PHE A 17 -0.05 14.89 -0.12
N GLY A 18 -0.25 15.04 1.19
CA GLY A 18 -1.59 15.01 1.73
C GLY A 18 -2.35 16.29 1.35
N PRO A 19 -3.69 16.21 1.19
CA PRO A 19 -4.50 17.43 1.27
C PRO A 19 -4.18 18.17 2.58
N PRO A 20 -4.25 19.51 2.59
CA PRO A 20 -3.98 20.28 3.80
C PRO A 20 -4.98 19.88 4.89
N GLY A 21 -4.50 19.11 5.87
CA GLY A 21 -5.29 18.61 6.99
C GLY A 21 -4.40 18.42 8.22
N PRO A 22 -4.97 18.48 9.44
CA PRO A 22 -4.20 18.37 10.68
C PRO A 22 -3.56 16.97 10.77
N GLY A 23 -2.25 16.90 10.59
CA GLY A 23 -1.45 15.67 10.61
C GLY A 23 -0.83 15.26 9.27
N GLY A 24 -1.17 15.91 8.16
CA GLY A 24 -0.53 15.69 6.87
C GLY A 24 0.75 16.50 6.73
N THR A 25 1.91 15.94 7.12
CA THR A 25 3.21 16.51 6.73
C THR A 25 3.54 16.09 5.30
N ASP A 26 3.72 17.05 4.41
CA ASP A 26 4.43 16.80 3.16
C ASP A 26 5.82 16.28 3.53
N LEU A 27 6.07 15.02 3.23
CA LEU A 27 7.34 14.35 3.48
C LEU A 27 7.93 14.00 2.12
N LEU A 28 9.24 14.12 1.94
CA LEU A 28 9.99 13.51 0.85
C LEU A 28 11.02 12.57 1.46
N VAL A 29 11.08 11.32 0.99
CA VAL A 29 12.07 10.34 1.47
C VAL A 29 13.12 10.16 0.38
N VAL A 30 14.38 10.43 0.69
CA VAL A 30 15.49 10.35 -0.27
C VAL A 30 16.50 9.31 0.24
N PRO A 31 16.99 8.38 -0.60
CA PRO A 31 18.02 7.47 -0.16
C PRO A 31 19.35 8.23 -0.04
N ARG A 32 20.22 7.82 0.89
CA ARG A 32 21.56 8.39 1.02
C ARG A 32 22.35 8.23 -0.28
N GLY A 33 22.89 9.32 -0.81
CA GLY A 33 23.58 9.38 -2.10
C GLY A 33 22.66 9.41 -3.31
N GLY A 34 21.35 9.27 -3.13
CA GLY A 34 20.36 9.44 -4.19
C GLY A 34 19.80 10.86 -4.24
N SER A 35 18.95 11.10 -5.23
CA SER A 35 18.30 12.39 -5.42
C SER A 35 16.86 12.26 -5.88
N ALA A 36 16.08 13.32 -5.63
CA ALA A 36 14.72 13.50 -6.11
C ALA A 36 14.56 14.95 -6.59
N SER A 37 13.82 15.15 -7.68
CA SER A 37 13.46 16.46 -8.20
C SER A 37 12.04 16.86 -7.79
N LEU A 38 11.91 18.11 -7.39
CA LEU A 38 10.67 18.81 -7.11
C LEU A 38 10.49 19.95 -8.13
N LEU A 39 9.25 20.36 -8.36
CA LEU A 39 8.88 21.61 -8.99
C LEU A 39 8.38 22.58 -7.92
N LEU A 40 8.98 23.78 -7.90
CA LEU A 40 8.40 24.94 -7.25
C LEU A 40 7.52 25.67 -8.28
N VAL A 41 6.20 25.59 -8.07
CA VAL A 41 5.19 26.17 -8.96
C VAL A 41 4.85 27.59 -8.51
N ALA A 42 4.78 28.53 -9.45
CA ALA A 42 4.47 29.95 -9.20
C ALA A 42 5.43 30.61 -8.19
N GLY A 43 6.70 30.19 -8.19
CA GLY A 43 7.71 30.63 -7.23
C GLY A 43 8.91 31.31 -7.85
N ALA A 44 8.73 32.07 -8.95
CA ALA A 44 9.81 32.78 -9.62
C ALA A 44 10.61 33.69 -8.66
N GLU A 45 9.90 34.41 -7.78
CA GLU A 45 10.47 35.35 -6.81
C GLU A 45 10.85 34.70 -5.46
N LEU A 46 10.56 33.41 -5.27
CA LEU A 46 10.77 32.75 -3.99
C LEU A 46 12.19 32.17 -3.91
N THR A 47 12.86 32.29 -2.77
CA THR A 47 14.17 31.65 -2.56
C THR A 47 13.98 30.34 -1.81
N PRO A 48 14.22 29.17 -2.43
CA PRO A 48 14.13 27.89 -1.74
C PRO A 48 15.34 27.72 -0.82
N LYS A 49 15.12 27.18 0.38
CA LYS A 49 16.16 26.98 1.39
C LYS A 49 15.94 25.66 2.12
N MET A 50 17.04 24.92 2.28
CA MET A 50 17.11 23.73 3.13
C MET A 50 17.43 24.14 4.57
N GLY A 51 16.77 23.53 5.56
CA GLY A 51 17.02 23.79 6.97
C GLY A 51 18.41 23.35 7.43
N ASP A 52 18.82 22.16 6.99
CA ASP A 52 20.14 21.57 7.24
C ASP A 52 20.68 20.92 5.96
N GLU A 53 21.68 21.57 5.36
CA GLU A 53 22.35 21.10 4.15
C GLU A 53 23.34 19.95 4.39
N GLY A 54 23.69 19.63 5.63
CA GLY A 54 24.49 18.46 5.99
C GLY A 54 23.71 17.15 5.84
N ILE A 55 22.38 17.21 6.03
CA ILE A 55 21.46 16.08 5.85
C ILE A 55 21.07 15.93 4.38
N ALA A 56 20.61 17.00 3.73
CA ALA A 56 20.23 16.97 2.31
C ALA A 56 20.72 18.22 1.57
N GLY A 57 21.28 18.05 0.38
CA GLY A 57 21.64 19.17 -0.49
C GLY A 57 20.47 19.63 -1.34
N LEU A 58 20.47 20.90 -1.72
CA LEU A 58 19.52 21.50 -2.65
C LEU A 58 20.29 22.13 -3.82
N SER A 59 19.87 21.87 -5.05
CA SER A 59 20.38 22.57 -6.24
C SER A 59 19.26 22.85 -7.23
N GLU A 60 19.51 23.77 -8.17
CA GLU A 60 18.56 24.04 -9.25
C GLU A 60 18.83 23.18 -10.48
N GLY A 61 17.76 22.65 -11.07
CA GLY A 61 17.77 21.93 -12.33
C GLY A 61 17.06 22.71 -13.44
N LYS A 62 17.15 22.18 -14.67
CA LYS A 62 16.34 22.68 -15.79
C LYS A 62 15.02 21.92 -15.86
N VAL A 63 13.91 22.66 -15.96
CA VAL A 63 12.59 22.06 -16.25
C VAL A 63 12.57 21.62 -17.71
N SER A 64 12.35 20.33 -17.94
CA SER A 64 12.23 19.77 -19.29
C SER A 64 10.84 20.05 -19.90
N ALA A 65 10.75 19.95 -21.22
CA ALA A 65 9.46 20.05 -21.92
C ALA A 65 8.48 18.94 -21.49
N GLN A 66 8.99 17.73 -21.18
CA GLN A 66 8.16 16.62 -20.69
C GLN A 66 7.57 16.93 -19.32
N GLU A 67 8.37 17.44 -18.38
CA GLU A 67 7.88 17.82 -17.04
C GLU A 67 6.85 18.94 -17.13
N ARG A 68 7.11 19.99 -17.94
CA ARG A 68 6.18 21.11 -18.13
C ARG A 68 4.85 20.67 -18.75
N ASN A 69 4.88 19.72 -19.68
CA ASN A 69 3.68 19.26 -20.40
C ASN A 69 3.07 17.99 -19.80
N SER A 70 3.52 17.55 -18.62
CA SER A 70 2.99 16.34 -17.99
C SER A 70 1.50 16.45 -17.71
N ALA A 71 0.77 15.36 -17.97
CA ALA A 71 -0.64 15.22 -17.62
C ALA A 71 -0.87 15.19 -16.10
N GLU A 72 0.17 14.91 -15.31
CA GLU A 72 0.10 14.96 -13.84
C GLU A 72 -0.14 16.40 -13.35
N LEU A 73 0.39 17.41 -14.05
CA LEU A 73 0.14 18.81 -13.71
C LEU A 73 -1.27 19.25 -14.13
N THR A 74 -1.87 20.13 -13.36
CA THR A 74 -3.12 20.82 -13.73
C THR A 74 -2.85 21.85 -14.83
N GLY A 75 -3.91 22.27 -15.52
CA GLY A 75 -3.81 23.34 -16.52
C GLY A 75 -3.26 24.65 -15.94
N TRP A 76 -3.63 24.98 -14.70
CA TRP A 76 -3.10 26.15 -13.98
C TRP A 76 -1.61 26.01 -13.68
N GLU A 77 -1.14 24.88 -13.14
CA GLU A 77 0.28 24.68 -12.82
C GLU A 77 1.15 24.78 -14.09
N ARG A 78 0.69 24.23 -15.22
CA ARG A 78 1.42 24.31 -16.50
C ARG A 78 1.58 25.75 -17.02
N SER A 79 0.65 26.64 -16.68
CA SER A 79 0.72 28.06 -17.09
C SER A 79 1.57 28.92 -16.15
N GLN A 80 2.09 28.38 -15.05
CA GLN A 80 2.95 29.12 -14.13
C GLN A 80 4.43 29.03 -14.51
N ASP A 81 5.23 29.88 -13.84
CA ASP A 81 6.67 29.70 -13.75
C ASP A 81 6.98 28.47 -12.90
N LEU A 82 7.75 27.56 -13.50
CA LEU A 82 8.18 26.31 -12.88
C LEU A 82 9.69 26.38 -12.67
N ARG A 83 10.13 26.11 -11.43
CA ARG A 83 11.55 25.93 -11.10
C ARG A 83 11.80 24.52 -10.63
N LYS A 84 12.81 23.87 -11.17
CA LYS A 84 13.17 22.51 -10.76
C LYS A 84 14.18 22.58 -9.63
N LEU A 85 13.85 21.96 -8.51
CA LEU A 85 14.70 21.81 -7.35
C LEU A 85 15.15 20.36 -7.27
N VAL A 86 16.45 20.10 -7.19
CA VAL A 86 17.01 18.76 -7.01
C VAL A 86 17.48 18.62 -5.57
N VAL A 87 16.83 17.72 -4.84
CA VAL A 87 17.15 17.36 -3.45
C VAL A 87 18.03 16.11 -3.46
N THR A 88 19.22 16.19 -2.86
CA THR A 88 20.17 15.07 -2.81
C THR A 88 20.41 14.64 -1.36
N GLY A 89 20.19 13.37 -1.04
CA GLY A 89 20.42 12.84 0.30
C GLY A 89 21.91 12.72 0.60
N ARG A 90 22.39 13.31 1.71
CA ARG A 90 23.82 13.31 2.10
C ARG A 90 24.07 12.43 3.32
N THR A 91 23.43 12.77 4.44
CA THR A 91 23.60 12.07 5.73
C THR A 91 22.24 11.59 6.22
N LEU A 92 22.21 10.43 6.87
CA LEU A 92 20.97 9.91 7.46
C LEU A 92 20.41 10.91 8.48
N GLY A 93 19.12 11.23 8.39
CA GLY A 93 18.52 12.22 9.25
C GLY A 93 17.28 12.85 8.64
N ARG A 94 16.76 13.88 9.31
CA ARG A 94 15.59 14.64 8.88
C ARG A 94 15.92 16.13 8.85
N THR A 95 15.49 16.80 7.79
CA THR A 95 15.63 18.24 7.57
C THR A 95 14.33 18.78 6.96
N THR A 96 14.27 20.05 6.61
CA THR A 96 13.08 20.67 5.99
C THR A 96 13.45 21.51 4.78
N LEU A 97 12.54 21.59 3.82
CA LEU A 97 12.61 22.44 2.65
C LEU A 97 11.46 23.45 2.70
N ASN A 98 11.79 24.71 2.49
CA ASN A 98 10.81 25.79 2.39
C ASN A 98 11.24 26.78 1.29
N ALA A 99 10.36 27.71 0.91
CA ALA A 99 10.64 28.77 -0.05
C ALA A 99 10.13 30.12 0.48
N TYR A 100 10.99 31.14 0.41
CA TYR A 100 10.78 32.41 1.10
C TYR A 100 10.63 33.56 0.12
N LEU A 101 9.67 34.46 0.35
CA LEU A 101 9.60 35.74 -0.34
C LEU A 101 10.53 36.73 0.37
N ASN A 102 11.45 37.36 -0.35
CA ASN A 102 12.41 38.33 0.19
C ASN A 102 13.19 37.82 1.43
N GLY A 103 13.42 36.50 1.51
CA GLY A 103 14.23 35.86 2.55
C GLY A 103 13.65 35.83 3.97
N SER A 104 12.45 36.37 4.22
CA SER A 104 11.95 36.60 5.58
C SER A 104 10.71 35.79 5.96
N THR A 105 9.78 35.56 5.01
CA THR A 105 8.53 34.83 5.30
C THR A 105 8.41 33.58 4.43
N PRO A 106 8.21 32.38 5.02
CA PRO A 106 7.95 31.18 4.24
C PRO A 106 6.62 31.34 3.49
N TRP A 107 6.68 31.18 2.18
CA TRP A 107 5.55 31.42 1.26
C TRP A 107 4.91 30.13 0.76
N VAL A 108 5.58 29.00 0.98
CA VAL A 108 5.07 27.67 0.69
C VAL A 108 4.99 26.88 1.99
N ARG A 109 4.16 25.83 2.00
CA ARG A 109 4.12 24.87 3.10
C ARG A 109 5.49 24.22 3.26
N GLU A 110 5.97 24.12 4.50
CA GLU A 110 7.21 23.40 4.81
C GLU A 110 7.08 21.92 4.42
N MET A 111 8.07 21.41 3.71
CA MET A 111 8.20 20.01 3.37
C MET A 111 9.28 19.36 4.24
N ALA A 112 8.93 18.32 4.97
CA ALA A 112 9.91 17.49 5.66
C ALA A 112 10.70 16.66 4.64
N ILE A 113 12.01 16.57 4.81
CA ILE A 113 12.88 15.72 4.02
C ILE A 113 13.51 14.70 4.97
N GLU A 114 13.38 13.40 4.67
CA GLU A 114 14.03 12.34 5.43
C GLU A 114 15.00 11.57 4.55
N VAL A 115 16.26 11.52 4.96
CA VAL A 115 17.32 10.78 4.27
C VAL A 115 17.51 9.43 4.94
N VAL A 116 17.29 8.36 4.19
CA VAL A 116 17.28 6.98 4.69
C VAL A 116 18.41 6.15 4.12
N GLY A 117 18.78 5.09 4.83
CA GLY A 117 19.82 4.15 4.38
C GLY A 117 19.30 3.12 3.37
N ASP A 118 17.99 2.96 3.27
CA ASP A 118 17.35 2.02 2.34
C ASP A 118 17.39 2.60 0.90
N PRO A 119 17.94 1.87 -0.09
CA PRO A 119 18.10 2.38 -1.47
C PRO A 119 16.78 2.49 -2.23
N GLU A 120 15.73 1.87 -1.72
CA GLU A 120 14.36 1.97 -2.26
C GLU A 120 13.59 3.11 -1.57
N ALA A 121 14.28 3.87 -0.71
CA ALA A 121 13.80 5.05 0.00
C ALA A 121 12.53 4.78 0.79
N ARG A 122 12.60 3.68 1.56
CA ARG A 122 11.59 3.29 2.54
C ARG A 122 12.02 3.70 3.92
N ARG A 123 11.06 4.11 4.74
CA ARG A 123 11.29 4.26 6.18
C ARG A 123 11.00 2.95 6.91
N ALA A 124 10.07 2.13 6.40
CA ALA A 124 9.90 0.74 6.81
C ALA A 124 10.42 -0.21 5.73
N GLY A 125 11.58 -0.84 5.97
CA GLY A 125 12.28 -1.69 5.02
C GLY A 125 12.10 -3.20 5.28
N GLU A 126 12.97 -4.00 4.66
CA GLU A 126 13.00 -5.45 4.90
C GLU A 126 13.55 -5.82 6.27
N LYS A 127 13.30 -7.06 6.71
CA LYS A 127 13.88 -7.64 7.94
C LYS A 127 13.65 -6.79 9.21
N ALA A 128 12.44 -6.22 9.33
CA ALA A 128 12.05 -5.34 10.43
C ALA A 128 12.89 -4.05 10.57
N PHE A 129 13.62 -3.65 9.53
CA PHE A 129 14.23 -2.33 9.49
C PHE A 129 13.14 -1.26 9.51
N MET A 130 13.24 -0.33 10.45
CA MET A 130 12.47 0.91 10.46
C MET A 130 13.35 2.06 10.93
N THR A 131 13.23 3.22 10.30
CA THR A 131 13.85 4.45 10.81
C THR A 131 13.22 4.84 12.15
N ASP A 132 13.96 5.57 13.00
CA ASP A 132 13.44 5.95 14.32
C ASP A 132 12.23 6.90 14.23
N SER A 133 12.12 7.69 13.16
CA SER A 133 10.95 8.54 12.92
C SER A 133 9.69 7.71 12.69
N ILE A 134 9.71 6.75 11.76
CA ILE A 134 8.53 5.92 11.48
C ILE A 134 8.22 4.98 12.64
N LYS A 135 9.21 4.49 13.39
CA LYS A 135 8.95 3.74 14.63
C LYS A 135 8.13 4.56 15.62
N ARG A 136 8.48 5.83 15.83
CA ARG A 136 7.72 6.74 16.70
C ARG A 136 6.31 7.00 16.17
N GLU A 137 6.17 7.25 14.86
CA GLU A 137 4.85 7.40 14.21
C GLU A 137 3.99 6.15 14.44
N VAL A 138 4.51 4.96 14.12
CA VAL A 138 3.83 3.67 14.30
C VAL A 138 3.47 3.42 15.76
N ALA A 139 4.38 3.70 16.70
CA ALA A 139 4.13 3.53 18.13
C ALA A 139 2.94 4.39 18.60
N ALA A 140 2.85 5.63 18.13
CA ALA A 140 1.79 6.58 18.51
C ALA A 140 0.42 6.31 17.88
N LEU A 141 0.36 5.60 16.75
CA LEU A 141 -0.89 5.27 16.07
C LEU A 141 -1.56 4.02 16.68
N SER A 142 -2.86 3.85 16.49
CA SER A 142 -3.49 2.51 16.65
C SER A 142 -2.87 1.50 15.69
N PHE A 143 -2.94 0.21 16.00
CA PHE A 143 -2.40 -0.82 15.10
C PHE A 143 -2.99 -0.73 13.67
N ARG A 144 -4.30 -0.51 13.54
CA ARG A 144 -4.99 -0.37 12.23
C ARG A 144 -4.48 0.82 11.42
N LYS A 145 -4.39 2.01 12.03
CA LYS A 145 -3.79 3.21 11.40
C LYS A 145 -2.31 3.01 11.06
N ALA A 146 -1.56 2.31 11.92
CA ALA A 146 -0.17 2.00 11.66
C ALA A 146 0.02 1.07 10.45
N LEU A 147 -0.88 0.10 10.25
CA LEU A 147 -0.86 -0.78 9.07
C LEU A 147 -0.98 0.04 7.78
N VAL A 148 -1.99 0.89 7.70
CA VAL A 148 -2.19 1.78 6.55
C VAL A 148 -0.99 2.70 6.37
N ARG A 149 -0.47 3.29 7.45
CA ARG A 149 0.69 4.18 7.41
C ARG A 149 1.94 3.51 6.80
N VAL A 150 2.21 2.27 7.20
CA VAL A 150 3.33 1.45 6.70
C VAL A 150 3.09 1.03 5.24
N ALA A 151 1.86 0.67 4.89
CA ALA A 151 1.49 0.36 3.51
C ALA A 151 1.67 1.56 2.59
N GLU A 152 1.29 2.76 3.04
CA GLU A 152 1.51 4.02 2.31
C GLU A 152 3.00 4.37 2.16
N ASP A 153 3.84 4.01 3.15
CA ASP A 153 5.30 4.14 3.02
C ASP A 153 5.82 3.29 1.85
N GLN A 154 5.34 2.05 1.70
CA GLN A 154 5.71 1.21 0.55
C GLN A 154 5.13 1.70 -0.76
N MET A 155 3.86 2.11 -0.77
CA MET A 155 3.19 2.65 -1.95
C MET A 155 3.96 3.83 -2.54
N ASN A 156 4.45 4.72 -1.67
CA ASN A 156 5.19 5.88 -2.11
C ASN A 156 6.67 5.60 -2.37
N SER A 157 7.21 4.46 -1.94
CA SER A 157 8.61 4.08 -2.17
C SER A 157 8.93 3.73 -3.62
N LYS A 158 10.21 3.52 -3.92
CA LYS A 158 10.67 3.03 -5.23
C LYS A 158 10.01 1.71 -5.63
N ILE A 159 9.72 0.85 -4.65
CA ILE A 159 9.02 -0.41 -4.87
C ILE A 159 7.63 -0.12 -5.39
N GLY A 160 6.81 0.61 -4.64
CA GLY A 160 5.42 0.85 -4.99
C GLY A 160 5.23 1.49 -6.37
N ARG A 161 6.21 2.29 -6.81
CA ARG A 161 6.18 2.99 -8.11
C ARG A 161 6.87 2.26 -9.27
N THR A 162 7.29 1.01 -9.10
CA THR A 162 7.85 0.23 -10.23
C THR A 162 6.74 -0.37 -11.09
N ALA A 163 6.94 -0.37 -12.42
CA ALA A 163 6.02 -1.00 -13.36
C ALA A 163 6.20 -2.53 -13.50
N ASN A 164 7.29 -3.08 -12.95
CA ASN A 164 7.74 -4.45 -13.25
C ASN A 164 7.25 -5.53 -12.27
N GLY A 165 6.30 -5.23 -11.39
CA GLY A 165 5.81 -6.20 -10.40
C GLY A 165 6.83 -6.51 -9.31
N GLY A 166 6.36 -7.10 -8.21
CA GLY A 166 7.18 -7.42 -7.05
C GLY A 166 8.31 -8.40 -7.39
N ASP A 167 9.54 -8.02 -7.13
CA ASP A 167 10.77 -8.77 -7.42
C ASP A 167 11.12 -9.80 -6.32
N GLY A 168 10.10 -10.42 -5.70
CA GLY A 168 10.28 -11.35 -4.58
C GLY A 168 10.52 -10.69 -3.22
N ARG A 169 10.43 -9.35 -3.15
CA ARG A 169 10.52 -8.60 -1.90
C ARG A 169 9.37 -9.01 -0.97
N TYR A 170 9.66 -9.04 0.33
CA TYR A 170 8.86 -9.65 1.42
C TYR A 170 9.05 -11.16 1.65
N GLY A 171 10.21 -11.69 1.27
CA GLY A 171 10.63 -13.06 1.64
C GLY A 171 9.98 -14.16 0.80
N LEU A 172 9.42 -13.81 -0.35
CA LEU A 172 8.89 -14.78 -1.31
C LEU A 172 9.91 -15.04 -2.43
N LYS A 173 9.85 -16.22 -3.04
CA LYS A 173 10.63 -16.47 -4.27
C LYS A 173 10.11 -15.57 -5.39
N ALA A 174 11.00 -15.14 -6.28
CA ALA A 174 10.61 -14.43 -7.50
C ALA A 174 9.49 -15.18 -8.25
N GLY A 175 8.43 -14.45 -8.65
CA GLY A 175 7.26 -15.03 -9.33
C GLY A 175 6.12 -15.56 -8.43
N MET A 176 6.23 -15.45 -7.10
CA MET A 176 5.12 -15.77 -6.19
C MET A 176 4.12 -14.62 -6.02
N GLN A 177 2.90 -14.95 -5.56
CA GLN A 177 1.78 -14.02 -5.36
C GLN A 177 2.12 -12.95 -4.30
N TRP A 178 2.60 -11.81 -4.79
CA TRP A 178 3.14 -10.73 -3.96
C TRP A 178 2.08 -9.96 -3.15
N CYS A 179 0.82 -9.95 -3.60
CA CYS A 179 -0.26 -9.18 -2.97
C CYS A 179 -0.53 -9.60 -1.51
N GLY A 180 -0.56 -10.90 -1.25
CA GLY A 180 -0.70 -11.46 0.10
C GLY A 180 0.49 -11.21 1.01
N ALA A 181 1.71 -11.38 0.49
CA ALA A 181 2.94 -11.14 1.25
C ALA A 181 3.15 -9.67 1.58
N PHE A 182 2.71 -8.75 0.72
CA PHE A 182 2.69 -7.33 1.03
C PHE A 182 1.83 -7.02 2.26
N VAL A 183 0.60 -7.53 2.29
CA VAL A 183 -0.30 -7.34 3.44
C VAL A 183 0.32 -7.97 4.70
N HIS A 184 0.80 -9.21 4.61
CA HIS A 184 1.47 -9.87 5.74
C HIS A 184 2.70 -9.10 6.22
N TRP A 185 3.50 -8.54 5.31
CA TRP A 185 4.66 -7.72 5.66
C TRP A 185 4.24 -6.45 6.40
N CYS A 186 3.15 -5.79 6.03
CA CYS A 186 2.64 -4.63 6.76
C CYS A 186 2.31 -5.00 8.21
N TYR A 187 1.64 -6.14 8.40
CA TYR A 187 1.34 -6.70 9.72
C TYR A 187 2.59 -7.05 10.53
N GLN A 188 3.59 -7.66 9.89
CA GLN A 188 4.86 -7.98 10.52
C GLN A 188 5.64 -6.72 10.94
N ALA A 189 5.63 -5.70 10.08
CA ALA A 189 6.30 -4.43 10.31
C ALA A 189 5.66 -3.67 11.48
N VAL A 190 4.33 -3.55 11.52
CA VAL A 190 3.65 -2.93 12.68
C VAL A 190 3.84 -3.78 13.94
N GLY A 191 3.75 -5.10 13.82
CA GLY A 191 3.94 -6.03 14.92
C GLY A 191 5.31 -5.95 15.59
N SER A 192 6.37 -5.65 14.84
CA SER A 192 7.72 -5.48 15.42
C SER A 192 7.85 -4.27 16.35
N VAL A 193 6.95 -3.29 16.22
CA VAL A 193 6.88 -2.11 17.08
C VAL A 193 5.82 -2.28 18.18
N LYS A 194 4.71 -2.96 17.87
CA LYS A 194 3.52 -3.05 18.74
C LYS A 194 3.36 -4.35 19.54
N GLY A 195 4.37 -5.22 19.54
CA GLY A 195 4.39 -6.40 20.40
C GLY A 195 3.82 -7.68 19.78
N GLY A 196 3.76 -7.77 18.44
CA GLY A 196 3.46 -9.02 17.74
C GLY A 196 2.65 -8.86 16.46
N ASN A 197 2.84 -9.78 15.53
CA ASN A 197 2.01 -9.92 14.33
C ASN A 197 0.84 -10.87 14.65
N PRO A 198 -0.43 -10.41 14.61
CA PRO A 198 -1.58 -11.25 14.94
C PRO A 198 -1.84 -12.37 13.93
N LEU A 199 -1.20 -12.33 12.74
CA LEU A 199 -1.22 -13.41 11.75
C LEU A 199 -0.13 -14.47 11.98
N GLY A 200 0.70 -14.29 13.01
CA GLY A 200 1.88 -15.12 13.28
C GLY A 200 3.07 -14.79 12.37
N GLY A 201 4.12 -15.62 12.41
CA GLY A 201 5.34 -15.43 11.62
C GLY A 201 5.31 -16.05 10.22
N ASN A 202 4.26 -16.81 9.88
CA ASN A 202 4.21 -17.53 8.62
C ASN A 202 3.65 -16.65 7.50
N VAL A 203 4.52 -16.10 6.66
CA VAL A 203 4.12 -15.28 5.49
C VAL A 203 3.12 -15.99 4.56
N ASN A 204 3.08 -17.33 4.58
CA ASN A 204 2.11 -18.08 3.80
C ASN A 204 0.65 -17.89 4.26
N THR A 205 0.39 -17.37 5.46
CA THR A 205 -0.97 -17.10 5.96
C THR A 205 -1.81 -16.36 4.93
N LEU A 206 -1.23 -15.36 4.27
CA LEU A 206 -1.93 -14.52 3.29
C LEU A 206 -1.50 -14.78 1.84
N ALA A 207 -0.66 -15.78 1.57
CA ALA A 207 -0.11 -15.99 0.22
C ALA A 207 -1.18 -16.28 -0.86
N SER A 208 -2.39 -16.66 -0.47
CA SER A 208 -3.58 -16.64 -1.31
C SER A 208 -4.85 -16.45 -0.47
N PRO A 209 -5.99 -16.06 -1.09
CA PRO A 209 -7.26 -15.98 -0.37
C PRO A 209 -7.69 -17.28 0.29
N GLU A 210 -7.42 -18.42 -0.34
CA GLU A 210 -7.73 -19.72 0.22
C GLU A 210 -6.97 -19.98 1.53
N LYS A 211 -5.66 -19.65 1.55
CA LYS A 211 -4.85 -19.77 2.77
C LYS A 211 -5.32 -18.82 3.87
N ALA A 212 -5.73 -17.60 3.52
CA ALA A 212 -6.25 -16.64 4.48
C ALA A 212 -7.54 -17.13 5.14
N ILE A 213 -8.46 -17.71 4.35
CA ILE A 213 -9.69 -18.32 4.87
C ILE A 213 -9.36 -19.51 5.76
N GLY A 214 -8.55 -20.47 5.28
CA GLY A 214 -8.16 -21.65 6.05
C GLY A 214 -7.54 -21.25 7.40
N TRP A 215 -6.56 -20.34 7.39
CA TRP A 215 -5.96 -19.83 8.63
C TRP A 215 -7.00 -19.23 9.58
N THR A 216 -7.95 -18.44 9.06
CA THR A 216 -8.98 -17.82 9.88
C THR A 216 -9.91 -18.86 10.52
N LEU A 217 -10.31 -19.89 9.77
CA LEU A 217 -11.13 -21.00 10.29
C LEU A 217 -10.40 -21.81 11.37
N HIS A 218 -9.07 -21.89 11.30
CA HIS A 218 -8.23 -22.50 12.33
C HIS A 218 -8.03 -21.61 13.57
N ASN A 219 -8.30 -20.31 13.47
CA ASN A 219 -8.02 -19.33 14.52
C ASN A 219 -9.25 -18.44 14.82
N PRO A 220 -10.42 -19.02 15.15
CA PRO A 220 -11.67 -18.27 15.28
C PRO A 220 -11.70 -17.29 16.47
N THR A 221 -10.79 -17.46 17.43
CA THR A 221 -10.57 -16.53 18.55
C THR A 221 -9.75 -15.31 18.15
N LEU A 222 -8.95 -15.42 17.08
CA LEU A 222 -8.10 -14.34 16.58
C LEU A 222 -8.76 -13.55 15.45
N ALA A 223 -9.56 -14.22 14.63
CA ALA A 223 -10.16 -13.62 13.44
C ALA A 223 -11.50 -14.27 13.07
N GLU A 224 -12.23 -13.63 12.16
CA GLU A 224 -13.43 -14.17 11.52
C GLU A 224 -13.47 -13.84 10.03
N VAL A 225 -14.13 -14.70 9.25
CA VAL A 225 -14.35 -14.44 7.82
C VAL A 225 -15.76 -13.91 7.61
N LEU A 226 -15.87 -12.74 7.00
CA LEU A 226 -17.13 -12.11 6.63
C LEU A 226 -17.43 -12.37 5.14
N ARG A 227 -18.72 -12.57 4.83
CA ARG A 227 -19.26 -12.85 3.51
C ARG A 227 -18.77 -14.15 2.87
N TYR A 228 -18.40 -15.11 3.73
CA TYR A 228 -17.98 -16.45 3.35
C TYR A 228 -18.80 -17.50 4.10
N ALA A 229 -19.29 -18.49 3.36
CA ALA A 229 -19.84 -19.72 3.93
C ALA A 229 -19.30 -20.87 3.08
N GLY A 230 -18.78 -21.91 3.74
CA GLY A 230 -18.17 -23.03 3.05
C GLY A 230 -17.06 -23.73 3.84
N PRO A 231 -16.59 -24.86 3.30
CA PRO A 231 -15.44 -25.58 3.84
C PRO A 231 -14.14 -24.83 3.55
N ASP A 232 -13.08 -25.07 4.31
CA ASP A 232 -11.74 -24.61 3.97
C ASP A 232 -11.43 -24.86 2.48
N PRO A 233 -11.29 -23.79 1.66
CA PRO A 233 -11.11 -23.91 0.22
C PRO A 233 -9.71 -24.40 -0.15
N TYR A 234 -8.74 -24.32 0.77
CA TYR A 234 -7.37 -24.72 0.52
C TYR A 234 -7.16 -26.22 0.77
N GLY A 235 -7.86 -26.80 1.75
CA GLY A 235 -7.87 -28.24 2.06
C GLY A 235 -6.50 -28.89 2.32
N TRP A 236 -5.40 -28.13 2.37
CA TRP A 236 -4.00 -28.63 2.33
C TRP A 236 -3.06 -27.83 3.26
N SER A 237 -2.32 -28.57 4.09
CA SER A 237 -1.03 -28.23 4.74
C SER A 237 -0.88 -26.84 5.39
N TRP A 238 -1.40 -26.72 6.61
CA TRP A 238 -0.55 -26.29 7.71
C TRP A 238 0.14 -27.55 8.26
N ASP A 239 1.41 -27.48 8.64
CA ASP A 239 2.23 -28.63 9.07
C ASP A 239 1.74 -29.35 10.36
N ALA A 240 0.48 -29.15 10.77
CA ALA A 240 -0.05 -29.60 12.05
C ALA A 240 -1.46 -30.21 12.02
N VAL A 241 -2.12 -30.37 10.86
CA VAL A 241 -3.53 -30.85 10.83
C VAL A 241 -3.69 -32.09 9.93
N PRO A 242 -4.14 -33.24 10.47
CA PRO A 242 -4.45 -34.42 9.69
C PRO A 242 -5.46 -34.12 8.57
N LYS A 243 -5.25 -34.69 7.37
CA LYS A 243 -6.06 -34.43 6.17
C LYS A 243 -7.57 -34.67 6.33
N ALA A 244 -7.97 -35.51 7.30
CA ALA A 244 -9.37 -35.78 7.59
C ALA A 244 -10.07 -34.58 8.24
N ASP A 245 -9.33 -33.74 8.98
CA ASP A 245 -9.90 -32.68 9.82
C ASP A 245 -10.01 -31.35 9.07
N ALA A 246 -9.14 -31.08 8.09
CA ALA A 246 -9.19 -29.85 7.29
C ALA A 246 -10.50 -29.74 6.47
N LYS A 247 -11.02 -30.85 5.94
CA LYS A 247 -12.34 -30.89 5.28
C LYS A 247 -13.50 -30.69 6.25
N ALA A 248 -13.29 -30.92 7.56
CA ALA A 248 -14.28 -30.72 8.60
C ALA A 248 -14.36 -29.26 9.08
N LEU A 249 -13.38 -28.43 8.73
CA LEU A 249 -13.40 -27.00 9.03
C LEU A 249 -14.30 -26.27 8.05
N VAL A 250 -15.53 -26.09 8.49
CA VAL A 250 -16.60 -25.46 7.74
C VAL A 250 -17.09 -24.27 8.54
N GLN A 251 -17.04 -23.08 7.95
CA GLN A 251 -17.87 -21.99 8.44
C GLN A 251 -19.30 -22.26 7.99
N LYS A 252 -20.08 -22.79 8.92
CA LYS A 252 -21.48 -23.18 8.68
C LYS A 252 -22.36 -21.95 8.50
N ASP A 253 -22.15 -20.95 9.34
CA ASP A 253 -22.95 -19.74 9.34
C ASP A 253 -22.29 -18.66 8.48
N TYR A 254 -23.06 -18.18 7.51
CA TYR A 254 -22.70 -16.99 6.76
C TYR A 254 -22.77 -15.79 7.70
N VAL A 255 -21.66 -15.06 7.82
CA VAL A 255 -21.60 -13.82 8.60
C VAL A 255 -21.58 -12.66 7.61
N ASP A 256 -22.60 -11.81 7.64
CA ASP A 256 -22.63 -10.59 6.81
C ASP A 256 -21.89 -9.44 7.50
N ILE A 257 -21.72 -8.33 6.77
CA ILE A 257 -21.26 -7.07 7.33
C ILE A 257 -22.44 -6.36 7.99
N ASP A 258 -22.34 -6.12 9.28
CA ASP A 258 -23.31 -5.36 10.06
C ASP A 258 -22.62 -4.62 11.24
N GLY A 259 -23.40 -4.09 12.18
CA GLY A 259 -22.85 -3.39 13.35
C GLY A 259 -22.10 -4.30 14.33
N ALA A 260 -22.41 -5.59 14.38
CA ALA A 260 -21.72 -6.58 15.21
C ALA A 260 -20.46 -7.13 14.50
N HIS A 261 -20.49 -7.17 13.18
CA HIS A 261 -19.44 -7.68 12.30
C HIS A 261 -18.98 -6.63 11.27
N PRO A 262 -18.42 -5.49 11.72
CA PRO A 262 -18.03 -4.43 10.80
C PRO A 262 -16.73 -4.79 10.07
N VAL A 263 -16.63 -4.37 8.81
CA VAL A 263 -15.33 -4.27 8.14
C VAL A 263 -14.62 -3.03 8.66
N ARG A 264 -13.34 -3.17 9.02
CA ARG A 264 -12.52 -2.10 9.59
C ARG A 264 -11.27 -1.83 8.77
N MET A 265 -10.71 -0.64 8.96
CA MET A 265 -9.37 -0.29 8.47
C MET A 265 -8.35 -1.37 8.90
N GLY A 266 -7.48 -1.77 7.98
CA GLY A 266 -6.48 -2.80 8.19
C GLY A 266 -6.98 -4.24 8.00
N ASP A 267 -8.29 -4.48 7.89
CA ASP A 267 -8.81 -5.82 7.59
C ASP A 267 -8.31 -6.32 6.23
N VAL A 268 -8.18 -7.63 6.08
CA VAL A 268 -7.74 -8.23 4.82
C VAL A 268 -8.96 -8.42 3.93
N CYS A 269 -8.92 -7.90 2.71
CA CYS A 269 -9.94 -8.09 1.69
C CYS A 269 -9.47 -9.10 0.65
N LEU A 270 -10.28 -10.13 0.45
CA LEU A 270 -10.09 -11.24 -0.45
C LEU A 270 -11.02 -11.08 -1.65
N ILE A 271 -10.44 -11.07 -2.85
CA ILE A 271 -11.18 -10.77 -4.09
C ILE A 271 -11.44 -12.04 -4.87
N ARG A 272 -12.71 -12.32 -5.13
CA ARG A 272 -13.16 -13.35 -6.06
C ARG A 272 -13.30 -12.81 -7.48
N SER A 273 -13.27 -13.72 -8.45
CA SER A 273 -13.45 -13.45 -9.86
C SER A 273 -14.43 -14.46 -10.47
N ASN A 274 -15.23 -13.94 -11.40
CA ASN A 274 -16.02 -14.74 -12.33
C ASN A 274 -15.16 -15.38 -13.42
N ASP A 275 -14.02 -14.77 -13.70
CA ASP A 275 -13.11 -15.20 -14.76
C ASP A 275 -12.12 -16.23 -14.23
N PRO A 276 -11.98 -17.39 -14.90
CA PRO A 276 -10.91 -18.32 -14.60
C PRO A 276 -9.55 -17.65 -14.84
N PRO A 277 -8.49 -18.09 -14.11
CA PRO A 277 -7.12 -17.70 -14.44
C PRO A 277 -6.86 -17.99 -15.93
N LYS A 278 -6.28 -17.02 -16.64
CA LYS A 278 -5.82 -17.26 -18.01
C LYS A 278 -4.81 -18.42 -17.96
N PRO A 279 -4.99 -19.47 -18.79
CA PRO A 279 -4.03 -20.56 -18.83
C PRO A 279 -2.64 -20.03 -19.21
N LYS A 280 -1.59 -20.63 -18.67
CA LYS A 280 -0.22 -20.29 -19.09
C LYS A 280 -0.01 -20.69 -20.55
N PRO A 281 0.95 -20.07 -21.27
CA PRO A 281 1.31 -20.52 -22.61
C PRO A 281 1.62 -22.03 -22.60
N GLY A 282 0.88 -22.80 -23.40
CA GLY A 282 1.01 -24.27 -23.48
C GLY A 282 0.16 -25.07 -22.48
N GLU A 283 -0.54 -24.43 -21.54
CA GLU A 283 -1.53 -25.10 -20.67
C GLU A 283 -2.92 -25.07 -21.33
N GLN A 284 -3.65 -26.18 -21.27
CA GLN A 284 -5.07 -26.16 -21.62
C GLN A 284 -5.88 -25.41 -20.54
N PRO A 285 -6.94 -24.67 -20.92
CA PRO A 285 -7.87 -24.11 -19.96
C PRO A 285 -8.40 -25.23 -19.07
N LYS A 286 -8.21 -25.11 -17.74
CA LYS A 286 -8.81 -26.06 -16.82
C LYS A 286 -10.33 -25.96 -16.97
N PRO A 287 -11.07 -27.07 -17.18
CA PRO A 287 -12.51 -27.03 -17.31
C PRO A 287 -13.11 -26.35 -16.08
N LYS A 288 -14.15 -25.53 -16.28
CA LYS A 288 -14.97 -25.01 -15.20
C LYS A 288 -15.52 -26.22 -14.42
N SER A 289 -14.93 -26.56 -13.29
CA SER A 289 -15.66 -27.33 -12.29
C SER A 289 -16.85 -26.46 -11.91
N ALA A 290 -18.06 -26.95 -12.23
CA ALA A 290 -19.29 -26.25 -11.92
C ALA A 290 -19.29 -25.88 -10.43
N GLY A 291 -19.27 -24.58 -10.12
CA GLY A 291 -19.24 -24.07 -8.75
C GLY A 291 -17.88 -23.74 -8.13
N MET A 292 -16.74 -23.93 -8.83
CA MET A 292 -15.47 -23.39 -8.33
C MET A 292 -15.37 -21.88 -8.58
N MET A 293 -15.36 -21.12 -7.48
CA MET A 293 -15.07 -19.69 -7.49
C MET A 293 -13.56 -19.46 -7.63
N TYR A 294 -13.14 -18.54 -8.48
CA TYR A 294 -11.73 -18.21 -8.64
C TYR A 294 -11.33 -17.08 -7.71
N TRP A 295 -10.23 -17.27 -6.99
CA TRP A 295 -9.64 -16.25 -6.14
C TRP A 295 -8.62 -15.45 -6.96
N LYS A 296 -8.76 -14.13 -6.92
CA LYS A 296 -7.98 -13.19 -7.74
C LYS A 296 -6.90 -12.47 -6.94
N HIS A 297 -7.22 -12.04 -5.71
CA HIS A 297 -6.35 -11.07 -5.03
C HIS A 297 -6.51 -11.06 -3.51
N VAL A 298 -5.45 -10.59 -2.83
CA VAL A 298 -5.43 -10.26 -1.39
C VAL A 298 -4.99 -8.81 -1.26
N CYS A 299 -5.76 -7.99 -0.57
CA CYS A 299 -5.46 -6.58 -0.34
C CYS A 299 -5.86 -6.17 1.07
N MET A 300 -5.54 -4.95 1.48
CA MET A 300 -5.84 -4.45 2.82
C MET A 300 -6.81 -3.27 2.75
N VAL A 301 -7.83 -3.27 3.60
CA VAL A 301 -8.80 -2.17 3.71
C VAL A 301 -8.11 -0.93 4.27
N VAL A 302 -8.27 0.20 3.59
CA VAL A 302 -7.83 1.53 4.03
C VAL A 302 -9.02 2.27 4.62
N ASP A 303 -10.06 2.48 3.80
CA ASP A 303 -11.31 3.09 4.22
C ASP A 303 -12.38 2.00 4.17
N PRO A 304 -13.06 1.69 5.30
CA PRO A 304 -14.08 0.66 5.34
C PRO A 304 -15.33 1.06 4.53
N PRO A 305 -16.23 0.11 4.22
CA PRO A 305 -17.47 0.39 3.50
C PRO A 305 -18.31 1.49 4.15
N GLY A 306 -18.64 2.52 3.37
CA GLY A 306 -19.65 3.53 3.74
C GLY A 306 -21.08 3.04 3.49
N GLU A 307 -22.05 3.95 3.63
CA GLU A 307 -23.48 3.65 3.38
C GLU A 307 -23.76 3.21 1.94
N ASP A 308 -22.97 3.70 0.97
CA ASP A 308 -23.09 3.32 -0.44
C ASP A 308 -22.39 1.99 -0.77
N GLY A 309 -21.87 1.29 0.25
CA GLY A 309 -21.14 0.03 0.13
C GLY A 309 -19.73 0.16 -0.45
N LYS A 310 -19.30 1.38 -0.85
CA LYS A 310 -17.97 1.58 -1.41
C LYS A 310 -16.92 1.68 -0.32
N PHE A 311 -15.75 1.14 -0.62
CA PHE A 311 -14.61 1.12 0.28
C PHE A 311 -13.31 1.24 -0.51
N THR A 312 -12.22 1.56 0.18
CA THR A 312 -10.90 1.71 -0.44
C THR A 312 -9.95 0.68 0.12
N THR A 313 -9.16 0.05 -0.75
CA THR A 313 -8.08 -0.85 -0.38
C THR A 313 -6.74 -0.32 -0.82
N ILE A 314 -5.66 -0.81 -0.21
CA ILE A 314 -4.31 -0.73 -0.74
C ILE A 314 -3.90 -2.13 -1.22
N ASP A 315 -3.55 -2.22 -2.49
CA ASP A 315 -3.34 -3.48 -3.20
C ASP A 315 -1.89 -3.50 -3.69
N GLY A 316 -1.16 -4.56 -3.38
CA GLY A 316 0.14 -4.84 -3.99
C GLY A 316 -0.01 -5.60 -5.30
N ASN A 317 1.05 -5.68 -6.09
CA ASN A 317 1.10 -6.38 -7.38
C ASN A 317 0.07 -5.90 -8.43
N GLN A 318 -0.16 -4.59 -8.51
CA GLN A 318 -1.07 -4.01 -9.51
C GLN A 318 -0.53 -4.09 -10.95
N THR A 319 0.78 -4.28 -11.10
CA THR A 319 1.45 -4.43 -12.39
C THR A 319 1.62 -5.92 -12.75
N GLY A 320 1.04 -6.39 -13.85
CA GLY A 320 1.19 -7.77 -14.33
C GLY A 320 -0.13 -8.44 -14.76
N ALA A 321 -0.22 -9.77 -14.62
CA ALA A 321 -1.36 -10.60 -15.04
C ALA A 321 -2.71 -10.27 -14.37
N TYR A 322 -2.70 -9.39 -13.35
CA TYR A 322 -3.88 -8.96 -12.60
C TYR A 322 -4.37 -7.56 -12.97
N ARG A 323 -3.91 -6.98 -14.10
CA ARG A 323 -4.48 -5.76 -14.64
C ARG A 323 -5.98 -5.92 -14.85
N PRO A 324 -6.83 -4.98 -14.38
CA PRO A 324 -8.10 -4.73 -15.03
C PRO A 324 -7.78 -4.43 -16.51
N ASP A 325 -8.47 -5.08 -17.45
CA ASP A 325 -8.24 -4.82 -18.87
C ASP A 325 -8.39 -3.30 -19.14
N GLY A 326 -7.34 -2.68 -19.71
CA GLY A 326 -7.27 -1.24 -19.98
C GLY A 326 -6.49 -0.38 -18.97
N SER A 327 -5.99 -0.94 -17.85
CA SER A 327 -5.21 -0.19 -16.85
C SER A 327 -3.81 0.23 -17.35
N THR A 328 -3.54 1.54 -17.37
CA THR A 328 -2.22 2.17 -17.60
C THR A 328 -1.36 2.27 -16.33
N ALA A 329 -1.74 1.58 -15.23
CA ALA A 329 -1.05 1.70 -13.95
C ALA A 329 0.46 1.45 -14.09
N THR A 330 1.24 2.49 -13.79
CA THR A 330 2.71 2.50 -13.75
C THR A 330 3.25 2.08 -12.38
N GLU A 331 2.36 1.91 -11.40
CA GLU A 331 2.67 1.64 -10.00
C GLU A 331 2.20 0.23 -9.62
N CYS A 332 3.00 -0.51 -8.88
CA CYS A 332 2.70 -1.88 -8.47
C CYS A 332 2.03 -1.96 -7.09
N ILE A 333 2.03 -0.89 -6.30
CA ILE A 333 1.22 -0.74 -5.09
C ILE A 333 0.41 0.53 -5.25
N GLY A 334 -0.88 0.48 -4.94
CA GLY A 334 -1.77 1.62 -5.08
C GLY A 334 -3.08 1.44 -4.33
N LYS A 335 -3.90 2.49 -4.32
CA LYS A 335 -5.24 2.44 -3.74
C LYS A 335 -6.29 2.12 -4.81
N ASN A 336 -7.29 1.32 -4.46
CA ASN A 336 -8.41 1.01 -5.34
C ASN A 336 -9.74 1.16 -4.60
N THR A 337 -10.72 1.78 -5.23
CA THR A 337 -12.10 1.73 -4.78
C THR A 337 -12.74 0.41 -5.20
N LYS A 338 -13.50 -0.19 -4.29
CA LYS A 338 -14.27 -1.41 -4.49
C LYS A 338 -15.68 -1.22 -3.93
N ASP A 339 -16.59 -2.13 -4.30
CA ASP A 339 -17.96 -2.16 -3.78
C ASP A 339 -18.18 -3.48 -3.02
N ALA A 340 -18.50 -3.38 -1.74
CA ALA A 340 -18.71 -4.54 -0.89
C ALA A 340 -20.00 -5.29 -1.30
N SER A 341 -20.99 -4.59 -1.84
CA SER A 341 -22.27 -5.15 -2.26
C SER A 341 -22.17 -5.98 -3.55
N GLU A 342 -21.07 -5.85 -4.29
CA GLU A 342 -20.88 -6.52 -5.57
C GLU A 342 -20.92 -8.05 -5.43
N ARG A 343 -21.72 -8.69 -6.30
CA ARG A 343 -21.91 -10.14 -6.33
C ARG A 343 -21.27 -10.79 -7.56
N LEU A 344 -20.97 -12.08 -7.44
CA LEU A 344 -20.60 -12.94 -8.56
C LEU A 344 -21.81 -13.23 -9.46
N MET A 345 -21.56 -13.85 -10.61
CA MET A 345 -22.62 -14.20 -11.58
C MET A 345 -23.68 -15.17 -11.02
N ASP A 346 -23.41 -15.84 -9.90
CA ASP A 346 -24.38 -16.70 -9.22
C ASP A 346 -25.48 -15.91 -8.48
N GLY A 347 -25.33 -14.58 -8.36
CA GLY A 347 -26.24 -13.68 -7.65
C GLY A 347 -26.30 -13.91 -6.14
N LYS A 348 -25.51 -14.83 -5.60
CA LYS A 348 -25.53 -15.24 -4.18
C LYS A 348 -24.23 -14.88 -3.48
N SER A 349 -23.10 -15.11 -4.12
CA SER A 349 -21.79 -14.95 -3.51
C SER A 349 -21.27 -13.54 -3.71
N HIS A 350 -20.73 -12.92 -2.65
CA HIS A 350 -20.07 -11.63 -2.76
C HIS A 350 -18.70 -11.76 -3.44
N LYS A 351 -18.32 -10.74 -4.22
CA LYS A 351 -16.98 -10.63 -4.81
C LYS A 351 -15.91 -10.36 -3.75
N CYS A 352 -16.25 -9.56 -2.75
CA CYS A 352 -15.37 -9.21 -1.65
C CYS A 352 -15.70 -10.04 -0.41
N VAL A 353 -14.70 -10.76 0.10
CA VAL A 353 -14.72 -11.50 1.35
C VAL A 353 -13.69 -10.85 2.28
N PHE A 354 -13.96 -10.79 3.58
CA PHE A 354 -13.08 -10.08 4.52
C PHE A 354 -12.59 -11.01 5.62
N VAL A 355 -11.32 -10.89 5.99
CA VAL A 355 -10.79 -11.45 7.24
C VAL A 355 -10.69 -10.30 8.23
N HIS A 356 -11.55 -10.34 9.24
CA HIS A 356 -11.60 -9.38 10.32
C HIS A 356 -10.77 -9.88 11.50
N MET A 357 -9.78 -9.10 11.92
CA MET A 357 -8.88 -9.45 13.02
C MET A 357 -9.47 -8.96 14.35
N LYS A 358 -9.99 -9.87 15.17
CA LYS A 358 -10.68 -9.58 16.44
C LYS A 358 -9.73 -9.06 17.52
N THR A 359 -8.47 -9.48 17.49
CA THR A 359 -7.46 -9.14 18.51
C THR A 359 -6.82 -7.79 18.30
N ILE A 360 -7.05 -7.15 17.15
CA ILE A 360 -6.61 -5.78 16.92
C ILE A 360 -7.68 -4.85 17.50
N GLY A 361 -7.44 -4.43 18.75
CA GLY A 361 -8.30 -3.45 19.42
C GLY A 361 -8.43 -2.16 18.62
N ASP A 362 -9.60 -1.54 18.70
CA ASP A 362 -9.76 -0.16 18.29
C ASP A 362 -9.20 0.75 19.39
N PRO A 363 -8.52 1.86 19.03
CA PRO A 363 -8.11 2.86 20.00
C PRO A 363 -9.30 3.52 20.71
#